data_AF-A0A1T1B4U5-F1
#
_entry.id   AF-A0A1T1B4U5-F1
#
_cell.length_a   1.000
_cell.length_b   1.000
_cell.length_c   1.000
_cell.angle_alpha   90.00
_cell.angle_beta   90.00
_cell.angle_gamma   90.00
#
_symmetry.space_group_name_H-M   'P 1'
#
loop_
_entity.id
_entity.type
_entity.pdbx_description
1 polymer ?
#
loop_
_entity_poly.entity_id
_entity_poly.type
_entity_poly.pdbx_seq_one_letter_code
_entity_poly.pdbx_strand_id
1 'polypeptide(L)' 'MTDEIRAEIKRLMKEKGLSQRALAEKLGVNEKSLSRTLLDRGKPAGIWPDILEELGVELTLKRKGD' A
#
# COMPACT_ATOMS: atom_id res chain seq x y z
N MET A 1 2.63 -2.45 -8.30
CA MET A 1 1.32 -3.01 -7.89
C MET A 1 0.26 -2.61 -8.89
N THR A 2 -0.76 -3.46 -9.09
CA THR A 2 -1.89 -3.18 -9.97
C THR A 2 -2.81 -2.11 -9.39
N ASP A 3 -3.68 -1.53 -10.21
CA ASP A 3 -4.67 -0.56 -9.75
C ASP A 3 -5.66 -1.18 -8.74
N GLU A 4 -5.98 -2.47 -8.91
CA GLU A 4 -6.78 -3.25 -7.96
C GLU A 4 -6.12 -3.38 -6.58
N ILE A 5 -4.84 -3.77 -6.53
CA ILE A 5 -4.10 -3.84 -5.27
C ILE A 5 -4.04 -2.47 -4.59
N ARG A 6 -3.78 -1.39 -5.34
CA ARG A 6 -3.77 -0.02 -4.77
C ARG A 6 -5.14 0.38 -4.20
N ALA A 7 -6.23 0.01 -4.87
CA ALA A 7 -7.59 0.29 -4.39
C ALA A 7 -7.87 -0.46 -3.09
N GLU A 8 -7.49 -1.73 -3.02
CA GLU A 8 -7.67 -2.57 -1.84
C GLU A 8 -6.87 -2.04 -0.64
N ILE A 9 -5.61 -1.64 -0.85
CA ILE A 9 -4.81 -1.01 0.20
C ILE A 9 -5.45 0.28 0.73
N LYS A 10 -6.00 1.13 -0.14
CA LYS A 10 -6.73 2.34 0.30
C LYS A 10 -8.00 2.00 1.09
N ARG A 11 -8.70 0.93 0.74
CA ARG A 11 -9.86 0.44 1.49
C ARG A 11 -9.45 0.00 2.89
N LEU A 12 -8.40 -0.82 3.00
CA LEU A 12 -7.87 -1.30 4.28
C LEU A 12 -7.37 -0.15 5.18
N MET A 13 -6.70 0.85 4.60
CA MET A 13 -6.32 2.06 5.33
C MET A 13 -7.54 2.76 5.93
N LYS A 14 -8.61 2.91 5.14
CA LYS A 14 -9.86 3.52 5.61
C LYS A 14 -10.52 2.71 6.75
N GLU A 15 -10.55 1.39 6.63
CA GLU A 15 -11.08 0.49 7.67
C GLU A 15 -10.31 0.61 8.99
N LYS A 16 -8.99 0.82 8.92
CA LYS A 16 -8.12 1.04 10.07
C LYS A 16 -8.07 2.50 10.56
N GLY A 17 -8.81 3.41 9.92
CA GLY A 17 -8.75 4.84 10.25
C GLY A 17 -7.40 5.50 9.96
N LEU A 18 -6.59 4.92 9.07
CA LEU A 18 -5.27 5.42 8.71
C LEU A 18 -5.34 6.39 7.52
N SER A 19 -4.81 7.59 7.70
CA SER A 19 -4.53 8.52 6.59
C SER A 19 -3.19 8.17 5.91
N GLN A 20 -2.97 8.68 4.69
CA GLN A 20 -1.65 8.54 4.03
C GLN A 20 -0.55 9.21 4.86
N ARG A 21 -0.80 10.39 5.46
CA ARG A 21 0.14 11.03 6.36
C ARG A 21 0.51 10.14 7.55
N ALA A 22 -0.48 9.59 8.24
CA ALA A 22 -0.25 8.72 9.40
C ALA A 22 0.53 7.44 9.03
N LEU A 23 0.22 6.86 7.87
CA LEU A 23 0.98 5.71 7.36
C LEU A 23 2.42 6.11 7.01
N ALA A 24 2.63 7.25 6.36
CA ALA A 24 3.98 7.74 6.04
C ALA A 24 4.82 7.99 7.31
N GLU A 25 4.22 8.57 8.35
CA GLU A 25 4.84 8.78 9.65
C GLU A 25 5.24 7.47 10.32
N LYS A 26 4.35 6.47 10.32
CA LYS A 26 4.61 5.13 10.86
C LYS A 26 5.76 4.42 10.14
N LEU A 27 5.81 4.54 8.81
CA LEU A 27 6.84 3.93 7.97
C LEU A 27 8.15 4.74 7.93
N GLY A 28 8.20 5.92 8.58
CA GLY A 28 9.38 6.79 8.54
C GLY A 28 9.71 7.32 7.14
N VAL A 29 8.71 7.44 6.25
CA VAL A 29 8.91 7.91 4.87
C VAL A 29 8.28 9.26 4.60
N ASN A 30 8.70 9.90 3.51
CA ASN A 30 8.07 11.12 3.04
C ASN A 30 6.64 10.85 2.51
N GLU A 31 5.65 11.63 2.97
CA GLU A 31 4.25 11.52 2.54
C GLU A 31 4.08 11.61 1.02
N LYS A 32 4.83 12.49 0.32
CA LYS A 32 4.76 12.58 -1.15
C LYS A 32 5.27 11.31 -1.83
N SER A 33 6.24 10.62 -1.22
CA SER A 33 6.75 9.33 -1.71
C SER A 33 5.68 8.23 -1.58
N LEU A 34 5.01 8.17 -0.43
CA LEU A 34 3.91 7.25 -0.21
C LEU A 34 2.73 7.57 -1.15
N SER A 35 2.37 8.84 -1.29
CA SER A 35 1.29 9.28 -2.17
C SER A 35 1.55 8.89 -3.63
N ARG A 36 2.77 9.10 -4.14
CA ARG A 36 3.18 8.61 -5.47
C ARG A 36 3.09 7.10 -5.59
N THR A 37 3.49 6.35 -4.55
CA THR A 37 3.38 4.89 -4.54
C THR A 37 1.92 4.42 -4.65
N LEU A 38 1.00 5.11 -3.97
CA LEU A 38 -0.43 4.78 -3.92
C LEU A 38 -1.26 5.36 -5.07
N LEU A 39 -0.76 6.38 -5.79
CA LEU A 39 -1.50 7.08 -6.85
C LEU A 39 -0.89 6.89 -8.25
N ASP A 40 0.43 6.81 -8.37
CA ASP A 40 1.13 6.87 -9.65
C ASP A 40 1.57 5.49 -10.15
N ARG A 41 1.68 5.35 -11.48
CA ARG A 41 2.19 4.14 -12.18
C ARG A 41 3.71 4.06 -12.21
N GLY A 42 4.41 5.02 -11.61
CA GLY A 42 5.86 5.03 -11.46
C GLY A 42 6.40 3.82 -10.68
N LYS A 43 7.66 3.45 -10.99
CA LYS A 43 8.39 2.36 -10.33
C LYS A 43 8.23 2.48 -8.81
N PRO A 44 7.74 1.44 -8.11
CA PRO A 44 7.52 1.55 -6.69
C PRO A 44 8.86 1.68 -5.98
N ALA A 45 8.94 2.64 -5.05
CA ALA A 45 9.92 2.55 -3.98
C ALA A 45 9.72 1.19 -3.29
N GLY A 46 10.78 0.59 -2.76
CA GLY A 46 10.75 -0.73 -2.08
C GLY A 46 9.90 -0.79 -0.80
N ILE A 47 8.90 0.09 -0.66
CA ILE A 47 8.04 0.31 0.50
C ILE A 47 6.79 -0.58 0.52
N TRP A 48 6.50 -1.32 -0.55
CA TRP A 48 5.34 -2.23 -0.55
C TRP A 48 5.37 -3.28 0.56
N PRO A 49 6.50 -3.95 0.86
CA PRO A 49 6.60 -4.84 2.01
C PRO A 49 6.19 -4.15 3.31
N ASP A 50 6.71 -2.95 3.58
CA ASP A 50 6.42 -2.21 4.81
C ASP A 50 4.94 -1.79 4.91
N ILE A 51 4.33 -1.38 3.79
CA ILE A 51 2.89 -1.08 3.72
C ILE A 51 2.05 -2.31 4.05
N LEU A 52 2.41 -3.46 3.47
CA LEU A 52 1.69 -4.72 3.67
C LEU A 52 1.82 -5.19 5.13
N GLU A 53 3.02 -5.10 5.70
CA GLU A 53 3.29 -5.42 7.11
C GLU A 53 2.48 -4.52 8.06
N GLU A 54 2.52 -3.19 7.90
CA GLU A 54 1.77 -2.25 8.74
C GLU A 54 0.25 -2.45 8.62
N LEU A 55 -0.22 -2.88 7.44
CA LEU A 55 -1.63 -3.20 7.23
C LEU A 55 -2.00 -4.64 7.65
N GLY A 56 -1.02 -5.47 8.00
CA GLY A 56 -1.22 -6.86 8.42
C GLY A 56 -1.77 -7.74 7.31
N VAL A 57 -1.29 -7.55 6.08
CA VAL A 57 -1.70 -8.31 4.90
C VAL A 57 -0.48 -8.83 4.14
N GLU A 58 -0.69 -9.84 3.31
CA GLU A 58 0.35 -10.39 2.44
C GLU A 58 -0.17 -10.54 1.00
N LEU A 59 0.74 -10.52 0.03
CA LEU A 59 0.42 -10.81 -1.36
C LEU A 59 0.72 -12.27 -1.66
N THR A 60 -0.29 -13.00 -2.12
CA THR A 60 -0.15 -14.39 -2.55
C THR A 60 -0.48 -14.53 -4.03
N LEU A 61 0.21 -15.45 -4.71
CA LEU A 61 -0.09 -15.80 -6.10
C LEU A 61 -1.23 -16.82 -6.09
N LYS A 62 -2.37 -16.48 -6.69
CA LYS A 62 -3.45 -17.44 -6.96
C LYS A 62 -3.42 -17.86 -8.44
N ARG A 63 -3.52 -19.17 -8.70
CA ARG A 63 -3.65 -19.67 -10.08
C ARG A 63 -5.07 -19.41 -10.58
N LYS A 64 -5.18 -19.01 -11.84
CA LYS A 64 -6.48 -18.84 -12.49
C LYS A 64 -7.13 -20.22 -12.67
N GLY A 65 -8.21 -20.48 -11.92
CA GLY A 65 -8.98 -21.73 -12.01
C GLY A 65 -8.97 -22.61 -10.75
N ASP A 66 -8.24 -22.23 -9.69
CA ASP A 66 -8.30 -22.84 -8.36
C ASP A 66 -9.33 -22.15 -7.44
#